data_AF-A0A179FQY1-F1
#
_entry.id   AF-A0A179FQY1-F1
#
_cell.length_a   1.000
_cell.length_b   1.000
_cell.length_c   1.000
_cell.angle_alpha   90.00
_cell.angle_beta   90.00
_cell.angle_gamma   90.00
#
_symmetry.space_group_name_H-M   'P 1'
#
loop_
_entity.id
_entity.type
_entity.pdbx_description
1 polymer ?
#
loop_
_entity_poly.entity_id
_entity_poly.type
_entity_poly.pdbx_seq_one_letter_code
_entity_poly.pdbx_strand_id
1 'polypeptide(L)'
;MEPNRLWHDPVVEIYSNLITPGIRCSAEGYDLANRRWYCLKVEAEIDDDQLLSSTIAGHLRQYYAANRKEPPWNTIRINADIVEGSLVTFDYQPCDKVNRPIRKSLYYGHKRTDRLPTTDIDNLKNLTYISRSADRCTWNDDQDCVFKRIEFDVDIEVIKDEIQTRETLIRAIHVGQIPATQISGEMVQISGEMVRRFCLVPILAVVIGDRKPWKPGTVAGILMPYAGKDLESLVRNSNADLPLTLTQLLDLVRGVRELAKSGVQHGDITYWNTVT
;
A
#
# COMPACT_ATOMS: atom_id res chain seq x y z
N MET A 1 -8.96 8.45 10.85
CA MET A 1 -7.89 8.07 9.90
C MET A 1 -6.67 7.69 10.69
N GLU A 2 -5.77 6.96 10.03
CA GLU A 2 -4.38 6.94 10.45
C GLU A 2 -3.80 8.36 10.54
N PRO A 3 -2.93 8.65 11.52
CA PRO A 3 -2.24 9.93 11.58
C PRO A 3 -1.47 10.21 10.28
N ASN A 4 -1.39 11.49 9.90
CA ASN A 4 -0.73 11.98 8.67
C ASN A 4 -1.34 11.54 7.33
N ARG A 5 -2.48 10.85 7.32
CA ARG A 5 -3.23 10.52 6.09
C ARG A 5 -4.08 11.71 5.63
N LEU A 6 -4.04 11.98 4.33
CA LEU A 6 -4.97 12.89 3.67
C LEU A 6 -6.21 12.13 3.22
N TRP A 7 -7.38 12.75 3.40
CA TRP A 7 -8.64 12.16 2.92
C TRP A 7 -8.58 11.93 1.40
N HIS A 8 -9.13 10.81 0.98
CA HIS A 8 -9.30 10.46 -0.42
C HIS A 8 -10.73 9.98 -0.67
N ASP A 9 -11.20 10.07 -1.92
CA ASP A 9 -12.49 9.48 -2.29
C ASP A 9 -12.50 7.98 -1.94
N PRO A 10 -13.54 7.46 -1.25
CA PRO A 10 -13.53 6.10 -0.74
C PRO A 10 -13.37 5.05 -1.84
N VAL A 11 -12.48 4.08 -1.60
CA VAL A 11 -12.29 2.90 -2.47
C VAL A 11 -12.57 1.68 -1.62
N VAL A 12 -13.82 1.20 -1.67
CA VAL A 12 -14.30 0.14 -0.77
C VAL A 12 -14.20 -1.23 -1.45
N GLU A 13 -13.54 -2.18 -0.79
CA GLU A 13 -13.56 -3.60 -1.16
C GLU A 13 -14.33 -4.40 -0.12
N ILE A 14 -15.16 -5.35 -0.55
CA ILE A 14 -15.87 -6.27 0.35
C ILE A 14 -14.98 -7.48 0.63
N TYR A 15 -14.74 -7.74 1.91
CA TYR A 15 -13.89 -8.85 2.37
C TYR A 15 -14.69 -10.00 2.98
N SER A 16 -15.96 -9.77 3.30
CA SER A 16 -16.88 -10.78 3.82
C SER A 16 -18.31 -10.34 3.54
N ASN A 17 -19.14 -11.26 3.09
CA ASN A 17 -20.58 -11.09 2.96
C ASN A 17 -21.26 -12.33 3.57
N LEU A 18 -22.06 -12.13 4.61
CA LEU A 18 -22.69 -13.20 5.38
C LEU A 18 -24.20 -12.99 5.47
N ILE A 19 -24.95 -14.02 5.11
CA ILE A 19 -26.41 -14.07 5.29
C ILE A 19 -26.70 -14.71 6.65
N THR A 20 -27.34 -13.97 7.56
CA THR A 20 -27.64 -14.43 8.93
C THR A 20 -29.14 -14.31 9.24
N PRO A 21 -29.77 -15.21 10.01
CA PRO A 21 -31.15 -15.02 10.45
C PRO A 21 -31.33 -13.70 11.23
N GLY A 22 -32.29 -12.86 10.84
CA GLY A 22 -32.57 -11.56 11.47
C GLY A 22 -31.70 -10.38 11.00
N ILE A 23 -30.53 -10.62 10.40
CA ILE A 23 -29.75 -9.64 9.62
C ILE A 23 -29.47 -10.31 8.29
N ARG A 24 -30.38 -10.11 7.32
CA ARG A 24 -30.38 -10.89 6.08
C ARG A 24 -29.06 -10.77 5.31
N CYS A 25 -28.35 -9.65 5.39
CA CYS A 25 -27.01 -9.49 4.86
C CYS A 25 -26.13 -8.67 5.82
N SER A 26 -24.92 -9.16 6.09
CA SER A 26 -23.87 -8.45 6.83
C SER A 26 -22.58 -8.48 6.02
N ALA A 27 -22.17 -7.31 5.53
CA ALA A 27 -20.97 -7.14 4.73
C ALA A 27 -19.90 -6.37 5.52
N GLU A 28 -18.65 -6.78 5.37
CA GLU A 28 -17.49 -6.07 5.89
C GLU A 28 -16.73 -5.45 4.73
N GLY A 29 -16.81 -4.13 4.66
CA GLY A 29 -16.13 -3.32 3.66
C GLY A 29 -14.88 -2.67 4.25
N TYR A 30 -13.80 -2.67 3.48
CA TYR A 30 -12.59 -1.96 3.83
C TYR A 30 -12.35 -0.84 2.81
N ASP A 31 -12.35 0.40 3.28
CA ASP A 31 -11.98 1.55 2.49
C ASP A 31 -10.46 1.59 2.39
N LEU A 32 -9.92 1.10 1.27
CA LEU A 32 -8.51 1.09 0.96
C LEU A 32 -7.93 2.50 1.02
N ALA A 33 -8.63 3.49 0.48
CA ALA A 33 -8.07 4.83 0.34
C ALA A 33 -7.85 5.51 1.70
N ASN A 34 -8.79 5.33 2.62
CA ASN A 34 -8.76 5.94 3.96
C ASN A 34 -8.34 4.95 5.07
N ARG A 35 -8.01 3.71 4.70
CA ARG A 35 -7.54 2.60 5.56
C ARG A 35 -8.44 2.36 6.77
N ARG A 36 -9.75 2.21 6.51
CA ARG A 36 -10.76 2.07 7.56
C ARG A 36 -11.79 1.01 7.22
N TRP A 37 -12.10 0.21 8.23
CA TRP A 37 -13.12 -0.83 8.14
C TRP A 37 -14.52 -0.30 8.45
N TYR A 38 -15.51 -0.87 7.75
CA TYR A 38 -16.92 -0.59 7.89
C TYR A 38 -17.73 -1.89 7.87
N CYS A 39 -18.81 -1.91 8.63
CA CYS A 39 -19.81 -2.98 8.60
C CYS A 39 -21.10 -2.43 7.99
N LEU A 40 -21.63 -3.10 6.96
CA LEU A 40 -22.92 -2.82 6.37
C LEU A 40 -23.89 -3.94 6.74
N LYS A 41 -25.03 -3.59 7.33
CA LYS A 41 -26.09 -4.52 7.72
C LYS A 41 -27.35 -4.18 6.95
N VAL A 42 -27.86 -5.12 6.18
CA VAL A 42 -29.02 -4.93 5.33
C VAL A 42 -30.06 -5.99 5.66
N GLU A 43 -31.32 -5.57 5.80
CA GLU A 43 -32.46 -6.47 5.99
C GLU A 43 -32.98 -7.04 4.66
N ALA A 44 -32.09 -7.23 3.69
CA ALA A 44 -32.32 -7.89 2.41
C ALA A 44 -31.14 -8.83 2.12
N GLU A 45 -31.39 -9.89 1.36
CA GLU A 45 -30.31 -10.75 0.84
C GLU A 45 -29.69 -10.04 -0.37
N ILE A 46 -28.39 -9.77 -0.30
CA ILE A 46 -27.63 -9.09 -1.35
C ILE A 46 -26.32 -9.83 -1.55
N ASP A 47 -26.18 -10.49 -2.70
CA ASP A 47 -24.95 -11.19 -3.08
C ASP A 47 -24.02 -10.33 -3.96
N ASP A 48 -24.47 -9.13 -4.34
CA ASP A 48 -23.70 -8.19 -5.17
C ASP A 48 -22.74 -7.34 -4.33
N ASP A 49 -21.48 -7.76 -4.27
CA ASP A 49 -20.40 -7.04 -3.59
C ASP A 49 -20.17 -5.63 -4.15
N GLN A 50 -20.44 -5.39 -5.44
CA GLN A 50 -20.31 -4.06 -6.05
C GLN A 50 -21.42 -3.13 -5.54
N LEU A 51 -22.65 -3.63 -5.40
CA LEU A 51 -23.74 -2.89 -4.77
C LEU A 51 -23.42 -2.57 -3.30
N LEU A 52 -22.91 -3.55 -2.55
CA LEU A 52 -22.53 -3.35 -1.14
C LEU A 52 -21.40 -2.32 -1.00
N SER A 53 -20.35 -2.45 -1.81
CA SER A 53 -19.22 -1.52 -1.84
C SER A 53 -19.66 -0.09 -2.17
N SER A 54 -20.43 0.07 -3.25
CA SER A 54 -20.93 1.37 -3.70
C SER A 54 -21.87 2.02 -2.68
N THR A 55 -22.66 1.23 -1.95
CA THR A 55 -23.51 1.70 -0.85
C THR A 55 -22.69 2.30 0.29
N ILE A 56 -21.65 1.59 0.75
CA ILE A 56 -20.74 2.11 1.78
C ILE A 56 -20.06 3.39 1.27
N ALA A 57 -19.42 3.33 0.11
CA ALA A 57 -18.71 4.47 -0.47
C ALA A 57 -19.61 5.70 -0.65
N GLY A 58 -20.86 5.50 -1.08
CA GLY A 58 -21.86 6.54 -1.25
C GLY A 58 -22.13 7.30 0.06
N HIS A 59 -22.38 6.58 1.15
CA HIS A 59 -22.60 7.21 2.46
C HIS A 59 -21.37 7.91 3.01
N LEU A 60 -20.17 7.34 2.81
CA LEU A 60 -18.91 7.97 3.21
C LEU A 60 -18.70 9.30 2.47
N ARG A 61 -18.91 9.30 1.15
CA ARG A 61 -18.78 10.49 0.30
C ARG A 61 -19.77 11.57 0.69
N GLN A 62 -21.05 11.22 0.90
CA GLN A 62 -22.08 12.16 1.34
C GLN A 62 -21.73 12.80 2.70
N TYR A 63 -21.31 11.99 3.68
CA TYR A 63 -20.94 12.49 4.99
C TYR A 63 -19.76 13.46 4.91
N TYR A 64 -18.71 13.10 4.17
CA TYR A 64 -17.53 13.95 4.03
C TYR A 64 -17.84 15.25 3.28
N ALA A 65 -18.65 15.20 2.22
CA ALA A 65 -19.07 16.39 1.48
C ALA A 65 -19.79 17.40 2.39
N ALA A 66 -20.65 16.92 3.29
CA ALA A 66 -21.40 17.76 4.22
C ALA A 66 -20.58 18.27 5.41
N ASN A 67 -19.63 17.48 5.91
CA ASN A 67 -18.97 17.76 7.20
C ASN A 67 -17.47 18.07 7.12
N ARG A 68 -16.83 17.80 5.97
CA ARG A 68 -15.37 17.90 5.76
C ARG A 68 -14.55 17.16 6.81
N LYS A 69 -15.11 16.07 7.34
CA LYS A 69 -14.49 15.20 8.34
C LYS A 69 -14.94 13.78 8.12
N GLU A 70 -14.17 12.85 8.67
CA GLU A 70 -14.54 11.45 8.66
C GLU A 70 -15.83 11.18 9.44
N PRO A 71 -16.59 10.16 9.03
CA PRO A 71 -17.71 9.71 9.81
C PRO A 71 -17.27 9.20 11.19
N PRO A 72 -17.98 9.56 12.28
CA PRO A 72 -17.71 9.03 13.62
C PRO A 72 -18.18 7.58 13.78
N TRP A 73 -18.97 7.07 12.82
CA TRP A 73 -19.53 5.74 12.79
C TRP A 73 -18.71 4.80 11.90
N ASN A 74 -18.84 3.49 12.14
CA ASN A 74 -18.25 2.46 11.28
C ASN A 74 -19.26 1.36 10.94
N THR A 75 -20.52 1.53 11.32
CA THR A 75 -21.59 0.60 10.99
C THR A 75 -22.74 1.35 10.33
N ILE A 76 -23.20 0.84 9.20
CA ILE A 76 -24.35 1.34 8.44
C ILE A 76 -25.44 0.26 8.50
N ARG A 77 -26.66 0.64 8.83
CA ARG A 77 -27.82 -0.27 8.84
C ARG A 77 -28.89 0.24 7.89
N ILE A 78 -29.38 -0.65 7.05
CA ILE A 78 -30.43 -0.36 6.07
C ILE A 78 -31.58 -1.34 6.32
N ASN A 79 -32.71 -0.79 6.77
CA ASN A 79 -33.91 -1.57 7.05
C ASN A 79 -34.78 -1.72 5.80
N ALA A 80 -35.48 -2.86 5.69
CA ALA A 80 -36.20 -3.24 4.48
C ALA A 80 -37.72 -2.90 4.48
N ASP A 81 -38.31 -2.47 5.60
CA ASP A 81 -39.73 -2.08 5.69
C ASP A 81 -39.91 -0.56 5.46
N ILE A 82 -40.27 -0.06 4.26
CA ILE A 82 -41.54 -0.01 3.50
C ILE A 82 -42.38 1.24 3.84
N VAL A 83 -42.28 2.27 2.98
CA VAL A 83 -43.37 2.97 2.23
C VAL A 83 -42.82 4.30 1.65
N GLU A 84 -41.91 5.01 2.33
CA GLU A 84 -41.25 6.21 1.80
C GLU A 84 -39.86 6.34 2.43
N GLY A 85 -38.81 5.99 1.69
CA GLY A 85 -37.41 6.14 2.11
C GLY A 85 -36.90 5.05 3.04
N SER A 86 -36.01 4.19 2.55
CA SER A 86 -35.26 3.25 3.40
C SER A 86 -34.59 4.00 4.55
N LEU A 87 -34.93 3.65 5.80
CA LEU A 87 -34.29 4.27 6.96
C LEU A 87 -32.85 3.76 7.05
N VAL A 88 -31.90 4.65 6.76
CA VAL A 88 -30.47 4.40 6.99
C VAL A 88 -30.11 4.91 8.37
N THR A 89 -29.59 4.04 9.23
CA THR A 89 -29.04 4.43 10.53
C THR A 89 -27.55 4.17 10.60
N PHE A 90 -26.86 5.00 11.36
CA PHE A 90 -25.41 4.96 11.52
C PHE A 90 -25.07 4.70 12.98
N ASP A 91 -24.19 3.72 13.21
CA ASP A 91 -23.82 3.26 14.54
C ASP A 91 -22.29 3.13 14.66
N TYR A 92 -21.80 3.21 15.89
CA TYR A 92 -20.40 2.99 16.21
C TYR A 92 -20.23 1.64 16.90
N GLN A 93 -19.33 0.83 16.37
CA GLN A 93 -18.86 -0.39 17.01
C GLN A 93 -17.37 -0.27 17.36
N PRO A 94 -16.93 -0.84 18.50
CA PRO A 94 -15.52 -0.97 18.81
C PRO A 94 -14.71 -1.55 17.64
N CYS A 95 -13.55 -0.97 17.35
CA CYS A 95 -12.75 -1.33 16.17
C CYS A 95 -12.37 -2.81 16.13
N ASP A 96 -12.19 -3.48 17.27
CA ASP A 96 -11.91 -4.92 17.36
C ASP A 96 -13.07 -5.80 16.88
N LYS A 97 -14.30 -5.26 16.78
CA LYS A 97 -15.46 -5.98 16.24
C LYS A 97 -15.62 -5.83 14.72
N VAL A 98 -14.96 -4.86 14.11
CA VAL A 98 -15.13 -4.51 12.69
C VAL A 98 -13.82 -4.66 11.91
N ASN A 99 -12.69 -4.28 12.51
CA ASN A 99 -11.40 -4.37 11.88
C ASN A 99 -10.91 -5.81 11.81
N ARG A 100 -10.28 -6.17 10.69
CA ARG A 100 -9.50 -7.40 10.61
C ARG A 100 -8.02 -7.08 10.90
N PRO A 101 -7.47 -7.52 12.05
CA PRO A 101 -6.09 -7.22 12.41
C PRO A 101 -5.10 -8.07 11.59
N ILE A 102 -3.91 -7.51 11.35
CA ILE A 102 -2.74 -8.24 10.85
C ILE A 102 -2.27 -9.16 11.98
N ARG A 103 -2.29 -10.47 11.75
CA ARG A 103 -1.97 -11.47 12.79
C ARG A 103 -0.49 -11.80 12.81
N LYS A 104 0.10 -11.91 11.63
CA LYS A 104 1.51 -12.22 11.41
C LYS A 104 2.36 -10.97 11.63
N SER A 105 3.68 -11.15 11.73
CA SER A 105 4.60 -10.06 12.04
C SER A 105 5.94 -10.30 11.36
N LEU A 106 6.52 -9.23 10.81
CA LEU A 106 7.86 -9.20 10.23
C LEU A 106 8.72 -8.27 11.09
N TYR A 107 9.97 -8.65 11.33
CA TYR A 107 10.92 -7.87 12.12
C TYR A 107 12.18 -7.60 11.29
N TYR A 108 12.76 -6.41 11.44
CA TYR A 108 13.93 -5.97 10.68
C TYR A 108 14.72 -4.91 11.47
N GLY A 109 16.02 -4.79 11.22
CA GLY A 109 16.90 -3.78 11.85
C GLY A 109 17.53 -4.24 13.17
N HIS A 110 17.40 -5.51 13.51
CA HIS A 110 17.95 -6.07 14.76
C HIS A 110 19.12 -7.03 14.51
N LYS A 111 19.29 -7.53 13.28
CA LYS A 111 20.35 -8.48 12.94
C LYS A 111 21.52 -7.73 12.33
N ARG A 112 22.75 -8.18 12.62
CA ARG A 112 23.97 -7.67 11.97
C ARG A 112 24.00 -7.87 10.45
N THR A 113 23.16 -8.77 9.95
CA THR A 113 23.04 -9.07 8.53
C THR A 113 22.15 -8.08 7.79
N ASP A 114 21.30 -7.34 8.50
CA ASP A 114 20.37 -6.37 7.93
C ASP A 114 21.17 -5.20 7.34
N ARG A 115 20.89 -4.83 6.07
CA ARG A 115 21.69 -3.85 5.32
C ARG A 115 20.98 -2.55 4.99
N LEU A 116 19.65 -2.54 5.04
CA LEU A 116 18.85 -1.36 4.74
C LEU A 116 18.66 -0.53 6.02
N PRO A 117 18.63 0.81 5.91
CA PRO A 117 18.30 1.66 7.05
C PRO A 117 16.83 1.49 7.44
N THR A 118 16.49 1.87 8.66
CA THR A 118 15.13 1.85 9.19
C THR A 118 14.62 3.28 9.43
N THR A 119 13.31 3.48 9.31
CA THR A 119 12.62 4.70 9.73
C THR A 119 11.31 4.37 10.43
N ASP A 120 10.85 5.22 11.33
CA ASP A 120 9.54 5.07 11.94
C ASP A 120 8.42 5.56 11.01
N ILE A 121 7.25 4.93 11.10
CA ILE A 121 6.05 5.32 10.34
C ILE A 121 5.65 6.78 10.57
N ASP A 122 5.92 7.30 11.77
CA ASP A 122 5.58 8.68 12.12
C ASP A 122 6.44 9.74 11.44
N ASN A 123 7.57 9.34 10.87
CA ASN A 123 8.40 10.20 10.04
C ASN A 123 7.80 10.37 8.62
N LEU A 124 6.84 9.54 8.22
CA LEU A 124 6.15 9.68 6.94
C LEU A 124 4.99 10.68 7.07
N LYS A 125 4.93 11.64 6.16
CA LYS A 125 3.91 12.70 6.13
C LYS A 125 3.10 12.64 4.83
N ASN A 126 1.93 13.28 4.84
CA ASN A 126 1.08 13.46 3.67
C ASN A 126 0.73 12.14 2.95
N LEU A 127 0.45 11.09 3.72
CA LEU A 127 0.10 9.77 3.19
C LEU A 127 -1.16 9.89 2.33
N THR A 128 -1.00 9.69 1.04
CA THR A 128 -2.05 9.84 0.02
C THR A 128 -2.18 8.52 -0.73
N TYR A 129 -3.40 7.99 -0.78
CA TYR A 129 -3.69 6.76 -1.51
C TYR A 129 -3.30 6.89 -2.99
N ILE A 130 -2.55 5.90 -3.50
CA ILE A 130 -2.28 5.77 -4.94
C ILE A 130 -2.71 4.39 -5.47
N SER A 131 -2.61 3.34 -4.65
CA SER A 131 -3.09 2.01 -4.99
C SER A 131 -3.22 1.12 -3.75
N ARG A 132 -3.70 -0.12 -3.94
CA ARG A 132 -3.76 -1.12 -2.88
C ARG A 132 -2.38 -1.31 -2.23
N SER A 133 -2.32 -1.29 -0.90
CA SER A 133 -1.07 -1.39 -0.14
C SER A 133 0.03 -0.38 -0.51
N ALA A 134 -0.30 0.75 -1.17
CA ALA A 134 0.67 1.79 -1.47
C ALA A 134 0.10 3.21 -1.27
N ASP A 135 0.89 4.05 -0.60
CA ASP A 135 0.61 5.46 -0.40
C ASP A 135 1.78 6.30 -0.93
N ARG A 136 1.51 7.42 -1.60
CA ARG A 136 2.50 8.47 -1.83
C ARG A 136 2.67 9.26 -0.54
N CYS A 137 3.88 9.67 -0.21
CA CYS A 137 4.17 10.40 1.02
C CYS A 137 5.41 11.28 0.87
N THR A 138 5.61 12.18 1.84
CA THR A 138 6.88 12.88 2.01
C THR A 138 7.67 12.33 3.19
N TRP A 139 8.99 12.28 3.04
CA TRP A 139 9.96 11.80 4.03
C TRP A 139 11.23 12.65 3.95
N ASN A 140 11.99 12.83 5.03
CA ASN A 140 13.27 13.58 5.09
C ASN A 140 13.38 14.81 4.17
N ASP A 141 13.17 16.02 4.70
CA ASP A 141 13.27 17.28 3.93
C ASP A 141 12.35 17.30 2.68
N ASP A 142 11.12 16.80 2.85
CA ASP A 142 10.07 16.75 1.81
C ASP A 142 10.41 15.91 0.56
N GLN A 143 11.29 14.92 0.68
CA GLN A 143 11.54 13.94 -0.38
C GLN A 143 10.25 13.17 -0.72
N ASP A 144 9.88 13.21 -2.00
CA ASP A 144 8.70 12.53 -2.54
C ASP A 144 8.94 11.02 -2.68
N CYS A 145 8.12 10.25 -1.97
CA CYS A 145 8.31 8.82 -1.78
C CYS A 145 7.01 8.03 -1.98
N VAL A 146 7.16 6.73 -2.13
CA VAL A 146 6.09 5.74 -2.07
C VAL A 146 6.32 4.83 -0.88
N PHE A 147 5.33 4.76 0.00
CA PHE A 147 5.27 3.80 1.08
C PHE A 147 4.47 2.58 0.64
N LYS A 148 5.16 1.48 0.35
CA LYS A 148 4.53 0.18 0.10
C LYS A 148 4.40 -0.55 1.42
N ARG A 149 3.16 -0.78 1.85
CA ARG A 149 2.84 -1.19 3.22
C ARG A 149 2.37 -2.64 3.33
N ILE A 150 2.55 -3.21 4.50
CA ILE A 150 1.85 -4.41 4.93
C ILE A 150 0.46 -3.97 5.37
N GLU A 151 -0.53 -4.25 4.53
CA GLU A 151 -1.93 -3.97 4.81
C GLU A 151 -2.62 -5.20 5.39
N PHE A 152 -2.25 -6.39 4.91
CA PHE A 152 -2.75 -7.69 5.34
C PHE A 152 -1.64 -8.72 5.54
N ASP A 153 -1.97 -9.85 6.16
CA ASP A 153 -1.04 -10.97 6.37
C ASP A 153 -0.42 -11.52 5.08
N VAL A 154 -1.08 -11.33 3.93
CA VAL A 154 -0.60 -11.75 2.61
C VAL A 154 0.56 -10.90 2.10
N ASP A 155 0.66 -9.64 2.53
CA ASP A 155 1.69 -8.71 2.07
C ASP A 155 3.06 -8.97 2.73
N ILE A 156 3.08 -9.72 3.84
CA ILE A 156 4.28 -9.92 4.66
C ILE A 156 5.40 -10.61 3.88
N GLU A 157 5.09 -11.72 3.21
CA GLU A 157 6.11 -12.45 2.45
C GLU A 157 6.56 -11.63 1.24
N VAL A 158 5.64 -10.90 0.58
CA VAL A 158 5.98 -10.00 -0.54
C VAL A 158 6.99 -8.94 -0.09
N ILE A 159 6.72 -8.25 1.03
CA ILE A 159 7.62 -7.22 1.56
C ILE A 159 8.95 -7.80 2.02
N LYS A 160 8.93 -8.97 2.64
CA LYS A 160 10.13 -9.68 3.07
C LYS A 160 11.01 -10.07 1.87
N ASP A 161 10.42 -10.60 0.81
CA ASP A 161 11.12 -11.00 -0.41
C ASP A 161 11.71 -9.78 -1.13
N GLU A 162 11.00 -8.65 -1.13
CA GLU A 162 11.53 -7.40 -1.66
C GLU A 162 12.78 -6.92 -0.90
N ILE A 163 12.72 -6.92 0.43
CA ILE A 163 13.87 -6.59 1.29
C ILE A 163 15.05 -7.52 0.98
N GLN A 164 14.83 -8.85 1.02
CA GLN A 164 15.89 -9.84 0.81
C GLN A 164 16.52 -9.75 -0.58
N THR A 165 15.71 -9.46 -1.60
CA THR A 165 16.17 -9.26 -2.97
C THR A 165 17.10 -8.05 -3.05
N ARG A 166 16.69 -6.90 -2.49
CA ARG A 166 17.54 -5.70 -2.49
C ARG A 166 18.82 -5.94 -1.70
N GLU A 167 18.77 -6.62 -0.56
CA GLU A 167 19.99 -6.96 0.18
C GLU A 167 20.96 -7.87 -0.60
N THR A 168 20.43 -8.78 -1.42
CA THR A 168 21.25 -9.62 -2.30
C THR A 168 21.96 -8.80 -3.35
N LEU A 169 21.28 -7.83 -3.95
CA LEU A 169 21.86 -6.91 -4.91
C LEU A 169 22.87 -5.95 -4.25
N ILE A 170 22.59 -5.47 -3.03
CA ILE A 170 23.54 -4.69 -2.24
C ILE A 170 24.84 -5.47 -2.06
N ARG A 171 24.78 -6.77 -1.73
CA ARG A 171 25.99 -7.60 -1.64
C ARG A 171 26.74 -7.68 -2.98
N ALA A 172 26.03 -7.82 -4.09
CA ALA A 172 26.62 -7.86 -5.44
C ALA A 172 27.28 -6.53 -5.86
N ILE A 173 26.84 -5.40 -5.31
CA ILE A 173 27.49 -4.08 -5.48
C ILE A 173 28.79 -4.02 -4.65
N HIS A 174 28.75 -4.45 -3.39
CA HIS A 174 29.89 -4.36 -2.46
C HIS A 174 31.06 -5.29 -2.80
N VAL A 175 30.80 -6.47 -3.38
CA VAL A 175 31.85 -7.37 -3.90
C VAL A 175 32.65 -6.70 -5.03
N GLY A 176 32.17 -5.56 -5.56
CA GLY A 176 32.75 -4.83 -6.67
C GLY A 176 33.79 -3.76 -6.33
N GLN A 177 33.58 -2.82 -5.38
CA GLN A 177 34.36 -1.56 -5.47
C GLN A 177 34.42 -0.48 -4.36
N ILE A 178 34.03 -0.67 -3.08
CA ILE A 178 33.97 0.49 -2.14
C ILE A 178 34.67 0.23 -0.79
N PRO A 179 35.69 1.03 -0.39
CA PRO A 179 36.22 1.03 0.97
C PRO A 179 35.20 1.61 1.96
N ALA A 180 34.95 0.90 3.05
CA ALA A 180 33.96 1.23 4.07
C ALA A 180 34.39 2.43 4.94
N THR A 181 34.18 3.66 4.45
CA THR A 181 34.29 4.87 5.28
C THR A 181 33.37 5.98 4.74
N GLN A 182 32.06 5.86 4.98
CA GLN A 182 31.07 6.94 5.27
C GLN A 182 29.64 6.43 4.98
N ILE A 183 28.90 6.11 6.04
CA ILE A 183 27.59 5.41 5.98
C ILE A 183 26.52 6.20 5.22
N SER A 184 26.54 7.54 5.27
CA SER A 184 25.56 8.38 4.56
C SER A 184 25.83 8.50 3.06
N GLY A 185 27.10 8.56 2.63
CA GLY A 185 27.48 8.56 1.22
C GLY A 185 27.30 7.19 0.55
N GLU A 186 27.46 6.12 1.32
CA GLU A 186 27.36 4.73 0.87
C GLU A 186 25.94 4.38 0.40
N MET A 187 24.89 4.76 1.13
CA MET A 187 23.51 4.48 0.73
C MET A 187 23.06 5.25 -0.52
N VAL A 188 23.57 6.48 -0.71
CA VAL A 188 23.33 7.26 -1.93
C VAL A 188 23.97 6.56 -3.13
N GLN A 189 25.20 6.08 -2.98
CA GLN A 189 25.90 5.33 -4.04
C GLN A 189 25.21 3.99 -4.36
N ILE A 190 24.81 3.24 -3.34
CA ILE A 190 24.04 1.99 -3.50
C ILE A 190 22.75 2.25 -4.26
N SER A 191 22.00 3.29 -3.89
CA SER A 191 20.76 3.66 -4.56
C SER A 191 21.00 4.04 -6.02
N GLY A 192 22.07 4.79 -6.30
CA GLY A 192 22.50 5.11 -7.65
C GLY A 192 22.83 3.87 -8.48
N GLU A 193 23.51 2.88 -7.90
CA GLU A 193 23.82 1.61 -8.58
C GLU A 193 22.58 0.74 -8.77
N MET A 194 21.62 0.72 -7.84
CA MET A 194 20.33 0.04 -8.03
C MET A 194 19.61 0.55 -9.28
N VAL A 195 19.54 1.86 -9.44
CA VAL A 195 18.90 2.48 -10.60
C VAL A 195 19.73 2.27 -11.87
N ARG A 196 21.03 2.56 -11.83
CA ARG A 196 21.87 2.56 -13.04
C ARG A 196 22.19 1.16 -13.55
N ARG A 197 22.62 0.27 -12.66
CA ARG A 197 23.09 -1.08 -13.03
C ARG A 197 21.93 -2.05 -13.16
N PHE A 198 21.04 -2.06 -12.18
CA PHE A 198 19.95 -3.04 -12.11
C PHE A 198 18.62 -2.54 -12.67
N CYS A 199 18.50 -1.23 -12.98
CA CYS A 199 17.24 -0.63 -13.42
C CYS A 199 16.09 -0.90 -12.45
N LEU A 200 16.41 -0.88 -11.15
CA LEU A 200 15.45 -1.12 -10.06
C LEU A 200 15.27 0.13 -9.21
N VAL A 201 14.02 0.32 -8.78
CA VAL A 201 13.68 1.28 -7.74
C VAL A 201 14.30 0.80 -6.40
N PRO A 202 15.16 1.61 -5.75
CA PRO A 202 15.81 1.22 -4.50
C PRO A 202 14.83 1.30 -3.32
N ILE A 203 15.12 0.52 -2.28
CA ILE A 203 14.49 0.73 -0.97
C ILE A 203 15.30 1.81 -0.24
N LEU A 204 14.65 2.92 0.09
CA LEU A 204 15.23 4.01 0.85
C LEU A 204 15.34 3.65 2.34
N ALA A 205 14.31 3.02 2.89
CA ALA A 205 14.28 2.54 4.27
C ALA A 205 13.22 1.45 4.47
N VAL A 206 13.44 0.57 5.44
CA VAL A 206 12.39 -0.31 5.98
C VAL A 206 11.63 0.47 7.04
N VAL A 207 10.30 0.53 6.91
CA VAL A 207 9.45 1.32 7.80
C VAL A 207 9.02 0.47 8.99
N ILE A 208 9.27 0.95 10.19
CA ILE A 208 8.90 0.30 11.45
C ILE A 208 7.59 0.90 11.97
N GLY A 209 6.65 0.02 12.29
CA GLY A 209 5.38 0.34 12.91
C GLY A 209 5.47 0.21 14.43
N ASP A 210 4.93 1.20 15.12
CA ASP A 210 4.83 1.27 16.58
C ASP A 210 3.36 1.32 17.08
N ARG A 211 2.41 1.27 16.13
CA ARG A 211 0.97 1.40 16.37
C ARG A 211 0.14 0.53 15.44
N LYS A 212 -1.15 0.36 15.80
CA LYS A 212 -2.15 -0.32 14.96
C LYS A 212 -2.16 0.26 13.54
N PRO A 213 -2.30 -0.59 12.50
CA PRO A 213 -2.60 -2.02 12.58
C PRO A 213 -1.40 -2.93 12.89
N TRP A 214 -0.19 -2.38 12.92
CA TRP A 214 1.04 -3.14 13.20
C TRP A 214 1.30 -3.31 14.70
N LYS A 215 2.09 -4.33 15.06
CA LYS A 215 2.56 -4.49 16.44
C LYS A 215 3.79 -3.61 16.65
N PRO A 216 4.05 -3.12 17.87
CA PRO A 216 5.23 -2.31 18.13
C PRO A 216 6.54 -3.00 17.73
N GLY A 217 7.40 -2.28 17.01
CA GLY A 217 8.70 -2.77 16.54
C GLY A 217 8.63 -3.74 15.36
N THR A 218 7.47 -3.88 14.70
CA THR A 218 7.33 -4.72 13.49
C THR A 218 7.44 -3.89 12.23
N VAL A 219 7.82 -4.52 11.12
CA VAL A 219 7.84 -3.87 9.81
C VAL A 219 6.41 -3.50 9.41
N ALA A 220 6.21 -2.21 9.11
CA ALA A 220 4.99 -1.67 8.53
C ALA A 220 5.03 -1.69 7.00
N GLY A 221 6.22 -1.73 6.40
CA GLY A 221 6.43 -1.78 4.95
C GLY A 221 7.82 -1.32 4.55
N ILE A 222 7.95 -0.88 3.30
CA ILE A 222 9.18 -0.32 2.72
C ILE A 222 8.90 1.05 2.11
N LEU A 223 9.90 1.92 2.17
CA LEU A 223 9.88 3.23 1.55
C LEU A 223 10.74 3.20 0.28
N MET A 224 10.22 3.74 -0.80
CA MET A 224 10.86 3.82 -2.11
C MET A 224 10.77 5.26 -2.63
N PRO A 225 11.69 5.72 -3.50
CA PRO A 225 11.49 7.01 -4.16
C PRO A 225 10.26 6.92 -5.08
N TYR A 226 9.55 8.03 -5.26
CA TYR A 226 8.55 8.12 -6.32
C TYR A 226 9.26 8.15 -7.69
N ALA A 227 9.20 7.02 -8.40
CA ALA A 227 9.94 6.80 -9.65
C ALA A 227 9.08 7.01 -10.91
N GLY A 228 7.99 7.78 -10.80
CA GLY A 228 7.08 8.05 -11.91
C GLY A 228 5.83 7.15 -11.92
N LYS A 229 5.08 7.21 -13.02
CA LYS A 229 3.87 6.40 -13.22
C LYS A 229 4.24 5.05 -13.82
N ASP A 230 3.44 4.04 -13.51
CA ASP A 230 3.55 2.73 -14.16
C ASP A 230 3.05 2.79 -15.62
N LEU A 231 3.48 1.83 -16.44
CA LEU A 231 3.12 1.78 -17.86
C LEU A 231 1.62 1.64 -18.08
N GLU A 232 0.88 0.96 -17.18
CA GLU A 232 -0.58 0.87 -17.29
C GLU A 232 -1.23 2.25 -17.17
N SER A 233 -0.83 2.98 -16.14
CA SER A 233 -1.30 4.34 -15.87
C SER A 233 -0.97 5.27 -17.03
N LEU A 234 0.17 5.09 -17.70
CA LEU A 234 0.53 5.86 -18.88
C LEU A 234 -0.33 5.52 -20.09
N VAL A 235 -0.64 4.24 -20.32
CA VAL A 235 -1.52 3.79 -21.41
C VAL A 235 -2.94 4.28 -21.20
N ARG A 236 -3.51 4.13 -19.99
CA ARG A 236 -4.90 4.54 -19.72
C ARG A 236 -5.13 6.04 -19.90
N ASN A 237 -4.11 6.86 -19.64
CA ASN A 237 -4.19 8.32 -19.70
C ASN A 237 -3.76 8.91 -21.06
N SER A 238 -3.15 8.10 -21.94
CA SER A 238 -2.68 8.53 -23.25
C SER A 238 -3.63 8.03 -24.34
N ASN A 239 -4.25 8.94 -25.10
CA ASN A 239 -4.98 8.60 -26.33
C ASN A 239 -4.03 8.25 -27.51
N ALA A 240 -2.77 7.97 -27.24
CA ALA A 240 -1.70 7.81 -28.21
C ALA A 240 -0.74 6.67 -27.79
N ASP A 241 0.12 6.25 -28.71
CA ASP A 241 1.14 5.22 -28.50
C ASP A 241 1.97 5.48 -27.23
N LEU A 242 2.33 4.39 -26.54
CA LEU A 242 3.23 4.41 -25.38
C LEU A 242 4.51 5.19 -25.71
N PRO A 243 4.84 6.27 -24.98
CA PRO A 243 6.02 7.10 -25.25
C PRO A 243 7.31 6.43 -24.75
N LEU A 244 7.53 5.18 -25.17
CA LEU A 244 8.71 4.39 -24.81
C LEU A 244 9.81 4.60 -25.84
N THR A 245 10.97 5.01 -25.35
CA THR A 245 12.18 5.16 -26.16
C THR A 245 12.91 3.83 -26.30
N LEU A 246 13.71 3.68 -27.35
CA LEU A 246 14.62 2.54 -27.52
C LEU A 246 15.56 2.41 -26.31
N THR A 247 16.01 3.52 -25.74
CA THR A 247 16.87 3.53 -24.55
C THR A 247 16.19 2.86 -23.36
N GLN A 248 14.92 3.16 -23.08
CA GLN A 248 14.18 2.54 -21.98
C GLN A 248 14.01 1.02 -22.17
N LEU A 249 13.78 0.57 -23.41
CA LEU A 249 13.73 -0.86 -23.73
C LEU A 249 15.08 -1.55 -23.52
N LEU A 250 16.17 -0.90 -23.95
CA LEU A 250 17.53 -1.41 -23.72
C LEU A 250 17.90 -1.43 -22.24
N ASP A 251 17.44 -0.44 -21.47
CA ASP A 251 17.62 -0.38 -20.02
C ASP A 251 16.88 -1.53 -19.33
N LEU A 252 15.63 -1.83 -19.72
CA LEU A 252 14.89 -2.99 -19.21
C LEU A 252 15.65 -4.30 -19.47
N VAL A 253 16.12 -4.52 -20.70
CA VAL A 253 16.89 -5.72 -21.06
C VAL A 253 18.20 -5.79 -20.27
N ARG A 254 18.89 -4.66 -20.09
CA ARG A 254 20.09 -4.57 -19.24
C ARG A 254 19.76 -4.95 -17.81
N GLY A 255 18.71 -4.37 -17.22
CA GLY A 255 18.28 -4.65 -15.85
C GLY A 255 18.05 -6.13 -15.62
N VAL A 256 17.23 -6.77 -16.46
CA VAL A 256 16.95 -8.21 -16.39
C VAL A 256 18.23 -9.05 -16.45
N ARG A 257 19.16 -8.70 -17.35
CA ARG A 257 20.45 -9.40 -17.47
C ARG A 257 21.31 -9.24 -16.23
N GLU A 258 21.41 -8.03 -15.66
CA GLU A 258 22.23 -7.77 -14.47
C GLU A 258 21.64 -8.41 -13.21
N LEU A 259 20.31 -8.50 -13.11
CA LEU A 259 19.64 -9.27 -12.05
C LEU A 259 19.99 -10.76 -12.15
N ALA A 260 19.88 -11.34 -13.35
CA ALA A 260 20.19 -12.76 -13.56
C ALA A 260 21.65 -13.10 -13.21
N LYS A 261 22.62 -12.23 -13.58
CA LYS A 261 24.03 -12.37 -13.18
C LYS A 261 24.25 -12.36 -11.67
N SER A 262 23.34 -11.72 -10.93
CA SER A 262 23.38 -11.62 -9.47
C SER A 262 22.57 -12.72 -8.79
N GLY A 263 22.07 -13.71 -9.55
CA GLY A 263 21.24 -14.80 -9.04
C GLY A 263 19.82 -14.38 -8.66
N VAL A 264 19.35 -13.23 -9.16
CA VAL A 264 18.01 -12.69 -8.88
C VAL A 264 17.15 -12.81 -10.13
N GLN A 265 15.91 -13.26 -9.97
CA GLN A 265 14.89 -13.29 -11.01
C GLN A 265 13.73 -12.38 -10.61
N HIS A 266 13.27 -11.50 -11.52
CA HIS A 266 12.13 -10.62 -11.24
C HIS A 266 10.82 -11.39 -11.06
N GLY A 267 10.60 -12.45 -11.86
CA GLY A 267 9.45 -13.35 -11.74
C GLY A 267 8.12 -12.80 -12.26
N ASP A 268 7.92 -11.48 -12.26
CA ASP A 268 6.65 -10.84 -12.64
C ASP A 268 6.83 -9.52 -13.43
N ILE A 269 7.48 -9.58 -14.60
CA ILE A 269 7.69 -8.37 -15.44
C ILE A 269 6.40 -8.07 -16.21
N THR A 270 5.72 -7.00 -15.80
CA THR A 270 4.41 -6.59 -16.33
C THR A 270 4.30 -5.07 -16.36
N TYR A 271 3.25 -4.56 -17.01
CA TYR A 271 3.04 -3.13 -17.20
C TYR A 271 2.79 -2.36 -15.89
N TRP A 272 2.18 -2.98 -14.87
CA TRP A 272 1.95 -2.36 -13.57
C TRP A 272 3.18 -2.42 -12.63
N ASN A 273 4.18 -3.25 -12.95
CA ASN A 273 5.45 -3.35 -12.21
C ASN A 273 6.60 -2.57 -12.90
N THR A 274 6.33 -1.89 -14.01
CA THR A 274 7.33 -1.13 -14.78
C THR A 274 6.97 0.35 -14.76
N VAL A 275 7.91 1.19 -14.33
CA VAL A 275 7.73 2.65 -14.19
C VAL A 275 8.69 3.41 -15.11
N THR A 276 8.32 4.64 -15.51
CA THR A 276 9.13 5.51 -16.38
C THR A 276 9.52 6.81 -15.71
#